data_AF-A0A1H7H5T4-F1
#
_entry.id   AF-A0A1H7H5T4-F1
#
_cell.length_a   1.000
_cell.length_b   1.000
_cell.length_c   1.000
_cell.angle_alpha   90.00
_cell.angle_beta   90.00
_cell.angle_gamma   90.00
#
_symmetry.space_group_name_H-M   'P 1'
#
loop_
_entity.id
_entity.type
_entity.pdbx_description
1 polymer ?
#
loop_
_entity_poly.entity_id
_entity_poly.type
_entity_poly.pdbx_seq_one_letter_code
_entity_poly.pdbx_strand_id
1 'polypeptide(L)'
;MLPEIASRIPLVRRSKAPGLPLQRRFDELSALTVPPAGASHQDQVARACGVLNFAALIASDTGMPDLAAQLCWEQHQVFAEAGMLSGEIAVYALMPLVNIARLLTREGDGEAAYDVLHRLHAAALRRSTVDICGHVVDLSTLTNDPEDHARICKELWISVLIDGARALASLGRWTEAAEAMAAHRGIGDRLLDGRQIKIMSLMEQGRPDQACALIDSTTTTEEWEVAVAGLLRYYCRPADARVRLGLPAAVRNVISLISTADAGVAVFQARAGLTALDLLDGTQDHHAAQLCTAIAEIGTTDAYAAREILGHRGVRSTLSGEQLSTLQEVLDVSGLGAGSLKPAHGLALDTAVHAGIEGLRELLGGSTPSGTSEDGAETAVRGEDDAVEDGGGVTCKEQHQVGDFIGGCRASERDA
;
A
#
# COMPACT_ATOMS: atom_id res chain seq x y z
N MET A 1 4.68 25.41 -5.75
CA MET A 1 4.72 24.14 -5.00
C MET A 1 6.18 23.71 -4.90
N LEU A 2 6.67 23.20 -3.76
CA LEU A 2 8.02 22.62 -3.65
C LEU A 2 7.94 21.14 -4.07
N PRO A 3 8.53 20.74 -5.20
CA PRO A 3 8.42 19.37 -5.72
C PRO A 3 8.91 18.30 -4.74
N GLU A 4 9.93 18.60 -3.95
CA GLU A 4 10.55 17.69 -2.97
C GLU A 4 9.59 17.31 -1.86
N ILE A 5 8.77 18.26 -1.40
CA ILE A 5 7.76 18.00 -0.36
C ILE A 5 6.54 17.31 -0.99
N ALA A 6 6.13 17.77 -2.17
CA ALA A 6 4.96 17.23 -2.84
C ALA A 6 5.12 15.72 -3.11
N SER A 7 6.30 15.27 -3.58
CA SER A 7 6.55 13.86 -3.89
C SER A 7 6.47 12.90 -2.70
N ARG A 8 6.51 13.41 -1.46
CA ARG A 8 6.41 12.59 -0.23
C ARG A 8 5.01 12.50 0.34
N ILE A 9 4.10 13.37 -0.09
CA ILE A 9 2.70 13.39 0.32
C ILE A 9 1.93 12.41 -0.59
N PRO A 10 0.92 11.65 -0.09
CA PRO A 10 0.43 11.60 1.29
C PRO A 10 1.39 10.98 2.30
N LEU A 11 1.50 11.62 3.47
CA LEU A 11 2.20 11.13 4.65
C LEU A 11 1.18 10.46 5.59
N VAL A 12 0.89 9.19 5.34
CA VAL A 12 -0.01 8.39 6.19
C VAL A 12 0.77 7.25 6.82
N ARG A 13 0.64 7.09 8.13
CA ARG A 13 1.30 6.02 8.89
C ARG A 13 0.69 4.68 8.52
N ARG A 14 1.32 3.97 7.59
CA ARG A 14 0.88 2.65 7.10
C ARG A 14 1.97 1.62 7.32
N SER A 15 1.56 0.46 7.83
CA SER A 15 2.41 -0.71 7.85
C SER A 15 2.73 -1.15 6.42
N LYS A 16 4.00 -1.43 6.14
CA LYS A 16 4.45 -2.02 4.87
C LYS A 16 5.37 -3.20 5.17
N ALA A 17 5.46 -4.14 4.22
CA ALA A 17 6.48 -5.16 4.26
C ALA A 17 7.86 -4.48 4.30
N PRO A 18 8.70 -4.73 5.32
CA PRO A 18 9.96 -4.04 5.46
C PRO A 18 10.96 -4.49 4.37
N GLY A 19 11.82 -3.57 3.95
CA GLY A 19 12.94 -3.80 3.05
C GLY A 19 14.09 -4.54 3.75
N LEU A 20 13.83 -5.78 4.17
CA LEU A 20 14.78 -6.63 4.89
C LEU A 20 15.95 -7.09 3.98
N PRO A 21 17.07 -7.54 4.56
CA PRO A 21 18.14 -8.20 3.82
C PRO A 21 17.60 -9.34 2.94
N LEU A 22 18.09 -9.43 1.70
CA LEU A 22 17.54 -10.32 0.67
C LEU A 22 17.49 -11.78 1.14
N GLN A 23 18.55 -12.23 1.83
CA GLN A 23 18.60 -13.58 2.37
C GLN A 23 17.44 -13.87 3.33
N ARG A 24 17.13 -12.94 4.25
CA ARG A 24 16.01 -13.12 5.19
C ARG A 24 14.68 -13.18 4.47
N ARG A 25 14.50 -12.42 3.39
CA ARG A 25 13.28 -12.48 2.58
C ARG A 25 13.11 -13.84 1.90
N PHE A 26 14.19 -14.46 1.44
CA PHE A 26 14.16 -15.81 0.90
C PHE A 26 13.90 -16.88 1.98
N ASP A 27 14.45 -16.69 3.18
CA ASP A 27 14.16 -17.56 4.32
C ASP A 27 12.66 -17.47 4.69
N GLU A 28 12.09 -16.26 4.73
CA GLU A 28 10.66 -16.01 4.95
C GLU A 28 9.80 -16.60 3.81
N LEU A 29 10.20 -16.43 2.55
CA LEU A 29 9.50 -16.99 1.39
C LEU A 29 9.45 -18.53 1.48
N SER A 30 10.57 -19.15 1.84
CA SER A 30 10.66 -20.61 2.01
C SER A 30 9.77 -21.09 3.16
N ALA A 31 9.76 -20.37 4.28
CA ALA A 31 8.88 -20.68 5.41
C ALA A 31 7.39 -20.58 5.02
N LEU A 32 7.02 -19.61 4.17
CA LEU A 32 5.64 -19.44 3.72
C LEU A 32 5.11 -20.64 2.92
N THR A 33 5.96 -21.39 2.22
CA THR A 33 5.55 -22.58 1.44
C THR A 33 5.13 -23.77 2.31
N VAL A 34 5.43 -23.76 3.61
CA VAL A 34 5.05 -24.85 4.51
C VAL A 34 3.69 -24.52 5.16
N PRO A 35 2.63 -25.30 4.90
CA PRO A 35 1.33 -25.05 5.52
C PRO A 35 1.34 -25.43 7.00
N PRO A 36 0.76 -24.61 7.90
CA PRO A 36 0.61 -24.98 9.29
C PRO A 36 -0.42 -26.10 9.46
N ALA A 37 -0.25 -26.91 10.50
CA ALA A 37 -1.19 -27.99 10.80
C ALA A 37 -2.59 -27.42 11.10
N GLY A 38 -3.62 -27.96 10.44
CA GLY A 38 -5.01 -27.57 10.67
C GLY A 38 -5.47 -26.30 9.93
N ALA A 39 -4.67 -25.75 9.01
CA ALA A 39 -5.07 -24.61 8.18
C ALA A 39 -6.37 -24.93 7.40
N SER A 40 -7.33 -23.99 7.40
CA SER A 40 -8.53 -24.14 6.58
C SER A 40 -8.19 -24.08 5.09
N HIS A 41 -9.12 -24.52 4.23
CA HIS A 41 -8.95 -24.41 2.79
C HIS A 41 -8.66 -22.95 2.36
N GLN A 42 -9.42 -22.00 2.91
CA GLN A 42 -9.23 -20.57 2.64
C GLN A 42 -7.84 -20.09 3.09
N ASP A 43 -7.36 -20.51 4.27
CA ASP A 43 -6.03 -20.13 4.75
C ASP A 43 -4.91 -20.66 3.85
N GLN A 44 -5.09 -21.88 3.32
CA GLN A 44 -4.15 -22.49 2.39
C GLN A 44 -4.12 -21.73 1.05
N VAL A 45 -5.28 -21.33 0.51
CA VAL A 45 -5.35 -20.49 -0.70
C VAL A 45 -4.71 -19.12 -0.44
N ALA A 46 -5.05 -18.47 0.67
CA ALA A 46 -4.47 -17.18 1.07
C ALA A 46 -2.94 -17.26 1.18
N ARG A 47 -2.42 -18.35 1.76
CA ARG A 47 -0.98 -18.60 1.89
C ARG A 47 -0.30 -18.84 0.54
N ALA A 48 -0.88 -19.65 -0.34
CA ALA A 48 -0.36 -19.84 -1.70
C ALA A 48 -0.29 -18.51 -2.47
N CYS A 49 -1.34 -17.69 -2.37
CA CYS A 49 -1.33 -16.32 -2.87
C CYS A 49 -0.24 -15.47 -2.21
N GLY A 50 -0.03 -15.62 -0.90
CA GLY A 50 1.03 -14.94 -0.15
C GLY A 50 2.43 -15.25 -0.67
N VAL A 51 2.73 -16.52 -0.99
CA VAL A 51 4.00 -16.94 -1.61
C VAL A 51 4.21 -16.23 -2.94
N LEU A 52 3.21 -16.28 -3.83
CA LEU A 52 3.30 -15.70 -5.18
C LEU A 52 3.44 -14.17 -5.14
N ASN A 53 2.65 -13.51 -4.29
CA ASN A 53 2.73 -12.07 -4.07
C ASN A 53 4.09 -11.65 -3.51
N PHE A 54 4.65 -12.42 -2.57
CA PHE A 54 5.94 -12.09 -1.99
C PHE A 54 7.10 -12.34 -2.96
N ALA A 55 7.02 -13.39 -3.77
CA ALA A 55 7.96 -13.64 -4.86
C ALA A 55 7.94 -12.51 -5.90
N ALA A 56 6.76 -12.05 -6.34
CA ALA A 56 6.62 -10.91 -7.24
C ALA A 56 7.17 -9.62 -6.63
N LEU A 57 6.96 -9.40 -5.32
CA LEU A 57 7.53 -8.25 -4.60
C LEU A 57 9.06 -8.33 -4.56
N ILE A 58 9.65 -9.50 -4.28
CA ILE A 58 11.11 -9.69 -4.33
C ILE A 58 11.64 -9.36 -5.72
N ALA A 59 11.05 -9.93 -6.78
CA ALA A 59 11.46 -9.66 -8.16
C ALA A 59 11.39 -8.16 -8.50
N SER A 60 10.30 -7.49 -8.12
CA SER A 60 10.12 -6.05 -8.32
C SER A 60 11.20 -5.24 -7.60
N ASP A 61 11.43 -5.53 -6.31
CA ASP A 61 12.42 -4.82 -5.52
C ASP A 61 13.84 -5.05 -6.03
N THR A 62 14.16 -6.25 -6.51
CA THR A 62 15.48 -6.54 -7.08
C THR A 62 15.67 -5.98 -8.47
N GLY A 63 14.74 -5.16 -8.99
CA GLY A 63 14.85 -4.50 -10.29
C GLY A 63 14.60 -5.44 -11.46
N MET A 64 13.74 -6.45 -11.30
CA MET A 64 13.33 -7.39 -12.34
C MET A 64 11.81 -7.24 -12.61
N PRO A 65 11.37 -6.10 -13.18
CA PRO A 65 9.95 -5.81 -13.34
C PRO A 65 9.23 -6.78 -14.27
N ASP A 66 9.87 -7.23 -15.35
CA ASP A 66 9.29 -8.21 -16.28
C ASP A 66 8.96 -9.53 -15.58
N LEU A 67 9.88 -10.01 -14.72
CA LEU A 67 9.65 -11.21 -13.91
C LEU A 67 8.52 -10.97 -12.90
N ALA A 68 8.49 -9.82 -12.23
CA ALA A 68 7.42 -9.50 -11.29
C ALA A 68 6.03 -9.48 -11.97
N ALA A 69 5.94 -8.90 -13.16
CA ALA A 69 4.72 -8.86 -13.96
C ALA A 69 4.33 -10.27 -14.44
N GLN A 70 5.29 -11.06 -14.92
CA GLN A 70 5.07 -12.46 -15.30
C GLN A 70 4.47 -13.27 -14.15
N LEU A 71 5.04 -13.17 -12.94
CA LEU A 71 4.54 -13.89 -11.77
C LEU A 71 3.11 -13.49 -11.40
N CYS A 72 2.75 -12.21 -11.53
CA CYS A 72 1.37 -11.75 -11.33
C CYS A 72 0.43 -12.37 -12.39
N TRP A 73 0.84 -12.41 -13.66
CA TRP A 73 0.03 -13.02 -14.72
C TRP A 73 -0.13 -14.53 -14.57
N GLU A 74 0.93 -15.25 -14.18
CA GLU A 74 0.87 -16.68 -13.89
C GLU A 74 -0.12 -16.98 -12.76
N GLN A 75 -0.09 -16.19 -11.67
CA GLN A 75 -1.07 -16.32 -10.59
C GLN A 75 -2.50 -16.02 -11.07
N HIS A 76 -2.70 -14.96 -11.85
CA HIS A 76 -4.02 -14.63 -12.40
C HIS A 76 -4.56 -15.76 -13.28
N GLN A 77 -3.70 -16.36 -14.11
CA GLN A 77 -4.08 -17.46 -14.99
C GLN A 77 -4.59 -18.67 -14.20
N VAL A 78 -3.97 -19.02 -13.07
CA VAL A 78 -4.44 -20.11 -12.20
C VAL A 78 -5.87 -19.87 -11.73
N PHE A 79 -6.22 -18.64 -11.34
CA PHE A 79 -7.59 -18.29 -10.98
C PHE A 79 -8.55 -18.31 -12.16
N ALA A 80 -8.12 -17.82 -13.33
CA ALA A 80 -8.94 -17.82 -14.54
C ALA A 80 -9.27 -19.25 -14.99
N GLU A 81 -8.31 -20.18 -14.87
CA GLU A 81 -8.47 -21.60 -15.21
C GLU A 81 -9.41 -22.34 -14.24
N ALA A 82 -9.47 -21.91 -12.97
CA ALA A 82 -10.38 -22.48 -11.98
C ALA A 82 -11.87 -22.18 -12.26
N GLY A 83 -12.15 -21.16 -13.07
CA GLY A 83 -13.50 -20.76 -13.43
C GLY A 83 -14.19 -19.98 -12.33
N MET A 84 -15.40 -20.40 -11.94
CA MET A 84 -16.24 -19.64 -11.02
C MET A 84 -15.75 -19.79 -9.58
N LEU A 85 -15.45 -18.67 -8.93
CA LEU A 85 -14.97 -18.61 -7.56
C LEU A 85 -16.06 -18.10 -6.62
N SER A 86 -15.89 -18.39 -5.33
CA SER A 86 -16.81 -17.94 -4.27
C SER A 86 -16.06 -17.37 -3.07
N GLY A 87 -16.78 -16.56 -2.30
CA GLY A 87 -16.30 -15.96 -1.06
C GLY A 87 -15.00 -15.17 -1.23
N GLU A 88 -14.13 -15.31 -0.23
CA GLU A 88 -12.82 -14.64 -0.18
C GLU A 88 -11.89 -15.03 -1.34
N ILE A 89 -12.02 -16.24 -1.87
CA ILE A 89 -11.17 -16.72 -2.97
C ILE A 89 -11.43 -15.89 -4.24
N ALA A 90 -12.67 -15.49 -4.49
CA ALA A 90 -13.02 -14.61 -5.60
C ALA A 90 -12.36 -13.22 -5.47
N VAL A 91 -12.19 -12.74 -4.23
CA VAL A 91 -11.44 -11.50 -3.94
C VAL A 91 -9.94 -11.71 -4.13
N TYR A 92 -9.38 -12.85 -3.71
CA TYR A 92 -7.95 -13.15 -3.87
C TYR A 92 -7.52 -13.18 -5.35
N ALA A 93 -8.43 -13.55 -6.26
CA ALA A 93 -8.18 -13.51 -7.71
C ALA A 93 -7.89 -12.10 -8.26
N LEU A 94 -8.27 -11.04 -7.54
CA LEU A 94 -7.99 -9.65 -7.92
C LEU A 94 -6.58 -9.20 -7.57
N MET A 95 -5.95 -9.83 -6.56
CA MET A 95 -4.64 -9.44 -6.04
C MET A 95 -3.56 -9.33 -7.13
N PRO A 96 -3.35 -10.33 -8.02
CA PRO A 96 -2.35 -10.21 -9.07
C PRO A 96 -2.60 -9.03 -10.01
N LEU A 97 -3.86 -8.73 -10.34
CA LEU A 97 -4.25 -7.64 -11.23
C LEU A 97 -4.00 -6.26 -10.59
N VAL A 98 -4.32 -6.12 -9.31
CA VAL A 98 -3.99 -4.90 -8.54
C VAL A 98 -2.47 -4.73 -8.41
N ASN A 99 -1.73 -5.83 -8.26
CA ASN A 99 -0.28 -5.79 -8.20
C ASN A 99 0.35 -5.28 -9.51
N ILE A 100 -0.20 -5.57 -10.69
CA ILE A 100 0.26 -4.96 -11.96
C ILE A 100 0.25 -3.42 -11.88
N ALA A 101 -0.85 -2.82 -11.42
CA ALA A 101 -0.90 -1.36 -11.25
C ALA A 101 0.13 -0.84 -10.24
N ARG A 102 0.38 -1.59 -9.16
CA ARG A 102 1.41 -1.25 -8.18
C ARG A 102 2.83 -1.40 -8.74
N LEU A 103 3.07 -2.30 -9.70
CA LEU A 103 4.34 -2.41 -10.40
C LEU A 103 4.57 -1.17 -11.28
N LEU A 104 3.57 -0.81 -12.11
CA LEU A 104 3.60 0.41 -12.94
C LEU A 104 3.89 1.66 -12.11
N THR A 105 3.25 1.79 -10.94
CA THR A 105 3.52 2.91 -10.02
C THR A 105 4.98 2.93 -9.53
N ARG A 106 5.57 1.76 -9.24
CA ARG A 106 6.98 1.66 -8.81
C ARG A 106 7.96 2.02 -9.92
N GLU A 107 7.61 1.75 -11.16
CA GLU A 107 8.38 2.13 -12.35
C GLU A 107 8.21 3.61 -12.74
N GLY A 108 7.31 4.32 -12.05
CA GLY A 108 7.04 5.74 -12.29
C GLY A 108 5.92 5.98 -13.32
N ASP A 109 5.29 4.93 -13.84
CA ASP A 109 4.14 5.04 -14.75
C ASP A 109 2.83 5.07 -13.96
N GLY A 110 2.63 6.18 -13.24
CA GLY A 110 1.42 6.38 -12.43
C GLY A 110 0.14 6.53 -13.27
N GLU A 111 0.27 6.93 -14.54
CA GLU A 111 -0.87 7.11 -15.44
C GLU A 111 -1.40 5.76 -15.90
N ALA A 112 -0.53 4.88 -16.38
CA ALA A 112 -0.91 3.52 -16.73
C ALA A 112 -1.44 2.76 -15.49
N ALA A 113 -0.83 2.95 -14.31
CA ALA A 113 -1.33 2.36 -13.07
C ALA A 113 -2.78 2.77 -12.75
N TYR A 114 -3.10 4.05 -12.89
CA TYR A 114 -4.47 4.55 -12.69
C TYR A 114 -5.44 3.99 -13.74
N ASP A 115 -5.06 3.99 -15.03
CA ASP A 115 -5.88 3.44 -16.12
C ASP A 115 -6.23 1.97 -15.87
N VAL A 116 -5.24 1.14 -15.50
CA VAL A 116 -5.44 -0.29 -15.18
C VAL A 116 -6.49 -0.46 -14.08
N LEU A 117 -6.35 0.22 -12.95
CA LEU A 117 -7.29 0.09 -11.83
C LEU A 117 -8.69 0.57 -12.22
N HIS A 118 -8.78 1.69 -12.92
CA HIS A 118 -10.05 2.26 -13.36
C HIS A 118 -10.77 1.32 -14.35
N ARG A 119 -10.04 0.74 -15.30
CA ARG A 119 -10.56 -0.22 -16.28
C ARG A 119 -11.02 -1.52 -15.64
N LEU A 120 -10.25 -2.07 -14.70
CA LEU A 120 -10.65 -3.25 -13.92
C LEU A 120 -11.95 -2.99 -13.15
N HIS A 121 -12.04 -1.87 -12.43
CA HIS A 121 -13.24 -1.51 -11.70
C HIS A 121 -14.46 -1.33 -12.63
N ALA A 122 -14.29 -0.64 -13.76
CA ALA A 122 -15.36 -0.46 -14.74
C ALA A 122 -15.82 -1.79 -15.35
N ALA A 123 -14.89 -2.71 -15.62
CA ALA A 123 -15.20 -4.04 -16.13
C ALA A 123 -15.91 -4.91 -15.09
N ALA A 124 -15.52 -4.81 -13.81
CA ALA A 124 -16.22 -5.47 -12.73
C ALA A 124 -17.67 -5.00 -12.64
N LEU A 125 -17.92 -3.69 -12.58
CA LEU A 125 -19.28 -3.13 -12.51
C LEU A 125 -20.18 -3.58 -13.69
N ARG A 126 -19.59 -3.78 -14.87
CA ARG A 126 -20.32 -4.20 -16.08
C ARG A 126 -20.38 -5.71 -16.28
N ARG A 127 -19.71 -6.49 -15.42
CA ARG A 127 -19.47 -7.92 -15.63
C ARG A 127 -18.98 -8.20 -17.04
N SER A 128 -17.86 -7.58 -17.42
CA SER A 128 -17.31 -7.66 -18.77
C SER A 128 -15.83 -8.01 -18.78
N THR A 129 -15.31 -8.25 -19.99
CA THR A 129 -13.88 -8.42 -20.25
C THR A 129 -13.18 -7.07 -20.36
N VAL A 130 -11.88 -7.05 -20.08
CA VAL A 130 -11.02 -5.88 -20.30
C VAL A 130 -9.60 -6.31 -20.68
N ASP A 131 -9.00 -5.62 -21.65
CA ASP A 131 -7.58 -5.78 -21.96
C ASP A 131 -6.73 -5.03 -20.92
N ILE A 132 -5.65 -5.63 -20.42
CA ILE A 132 -4.71 -5.00 -19.49
C ILE A 132 -3.31 -5.44 -19.94
N CYS A 133 -2.48 -4.49 -20.39
CA CYS A 133 -1.13 -4.77 -20.86
C CYS A 133 -1.05 -5.90 -21.92
N GLY A 134 -2.06 -6.03 -22.80
CA GLY A 134 -2.14 -7.08 -23.81
C GLY A 134 -2.71 -8.42 -23.33
N HIS A 135 -3.18 -8.50 -22.07
CA HIS A 135 -3.87 -9.66 -21.51
C HIS A 135 -5.36 -9.40 -21.36
N VAL A 136 -6.20 -10.30 -21.87
CA VAL A 136 -7.65 -10.21 -21.69
C VAL A 136 -8.01 -10.79 -20.33
N VAL A 137 -8.58 -9.95 -19.47
CA VAL A 137 -9.12 -10.31 -18.15
C VAL A 137 -10.63 -10.42 -18.26
N ASP A 138 -11.20 -11.59 -17.97
CA ASP A 138 -12.65 -11.80 -17.93
C ASP A 138 -13.18 -11.75 -16.49
N LEU A 139 -13.88 -10.67 -16.14
CA LEU A 139 -14.54 -10.53 -14.84
C LEU A 139 -16.00 -10.98 -14.86
N SER A 140 -16.54 -11.34 -16.02
CA SER A 140 -17.92 -11.81 -16.17
C SER A 140 -18.13 -13.22 -15.62
N THR A 141 -17.09 -14.04 -15.69
CA THR A 141 -17.08 -15.44 -15.27
C THR A 141 -16.53 -15.65 -13.86
N LEU A 142 -16.04 -14.60 -13.21
CA LEU A 142 -15.34 -14.69 -11.93
C LEU A 142 -16.24 -15.19 -10.79
N THR A 143 -17.49 -14.72 -10.72
CA THR A 143 -18.50 -15.22 -9.77
C THR A 143 -19.93 -14.97 -10.28
N ASN A 144 -20.84 -15.87 -9.92
CA ASN A 144 -22.28 -15.73 -10.15
C ASN A 144 -23.00 -15.25 -8.90
N ASP A 145 -22.36 -15.29 -7.74
CA ASP A 145 -22.95 -14.87 -6.49
C ASP A 145 -23.02 -13.33 -6.43
N PRO A 146 -24.20 -12.73 -6.17
CA PRO A 146 -24.34 -11.28 -6.10
C PRO A 146 -23.57 -10.62 -4.94
N GLU A 147 -23.41 -11.31 -3.82
CA GLU A 147 -22.70 -10.78 -2.65
C GLU A 147 -21.19 -10.76 -2.92
N ASP A 148 -20.63 -11.87 -3.41
CA ASP A 148 -19.23 -11.94 -3.83
C ASP A 148 -18.92 -10.93 -4.93
N HIS A 149 -19.84 -10.75 -5.87
CA HIS A 149 -19.70 -9.73 -6.91
C HIS A 149 -19.65 -8.31 -6.35
N ALA A 150 -20.53 -7.98 -5.39
CA ALA A 150 -20.52 -6.69 -4.72
C ALA A 150 -19.19 -6.47 -3.97
N ARG A 151 -18.65 -7.53 -3.35
CA ARG A 151 -17.33 -7.51 -2.70
C ARG A 151 -16.20 -7.25 -3.71
N ILE A 152 -16.17 -7.95 -4.84
CA ILE A 152 -15.18 -7.70 -5.91
C ILE A 152 -15.21 -6.24 -6.38
N CYS A 153 -16.41 -5.70 -6.62
CA CYS A 153 -16.57 -4.31 -7.04
C CYS A 153 -16.06 -3.35 -5.96
N LYS A 154 -16.37 -3.62 -4.69
CA LYS A 154 -15.88 -2.83 -3.54
C LYS A 154 -14.36 -2.86 -3.44
N GLU A 155 -13.71 -4.01 -3.61
CA GLU A 155 -12.26 -4.14 -3.51
C GLU A 155 -11.51 -3.40 -4.64
N LEU A 156 -12.01 -3.50 -5.88
CA LEU A 156 -11.47 -2.73 -6.99
C LEU A 156 -11.72 -1.23 -6.84
N TRP A 157 -12.89 -0.85 -6.32
CA TRP A 157 -13.19 0.54 -5.98
C TRP A 157 -12.23 1.11 -4.92
N ILE A 158 -11.95 0.36 -3.84
CA ILE A 158 -10.96 0.72 -2.83
C ILE A 158 -9.57 0.86 -3.47
N SER A 159 -9.21 -0.02 -4.40
CA SER A 159 -7.92 0.03 -5.09
C SER A 159 -7.78 1.28 -5.97
N VAL A 160 -8.81 1.66 -6.73
CA VAL A 160 -8.86 2.94 -7.48
C VAL A 160 -8.69 4.13 -6.54
N LEU A 161 -9.41 4.13 -5.42
CA LEU A 161 -9.37 5.18 -4.42
C LEU A 161 -7.99 5.36 -3.80
N ILE A 162 -7.35 4.28 -3.38
CA ILE A 162 -6.10 4.34 -2.61
C ILE A 162 -4.89 4.35 -3.52
N ASP A 163 -4.76 3.34 -4.38
CA ASP A 163 -3.57 3.14 -5.18
C ASP A 163 -3.62 4.04 -6.43
N GLY A 164 -4.79 4.16 -7.08
CA GLY A 164 -4.97 5.01 -8.25
C GLY A 164 -4.76 6.50 -7.97
N ALA A 165 -5.38 7.04 -6.92
CA ALA A 165 -5.21 8.44 -6.56
C ALA A 165 -3.76 8.78 -6.17
N ARG A 166 -3.03 7.83 -5.56
CA ARG A 166 -1.59 8.00 -5.27
C ARG A 166 -0.73 7.96 -6.51
N ALA A 167 -1.07 7.10 -7.47
CA ALA A 167 -0.36 7.03 -8.74
C ALA A 167 -0.46 8.37 -9.50
N LEU A 168 -1.64 9.02 -9.48
CA LEU A 168 -1.81 10.38 -10.01
C LEU A 168 -1.03 11.43 -9.20
N ALA A 169 -1.11 11.35 -7.86
CA ALA A 169 -0.41 12.26 -6.96
C ALA A 169 1.13 12.20 -7.14
N SER A 170 1.69 11.01 -7.37
CA SER A 170 3.15 10.84 -7.58
C SER A 170 3.64 11.48 -8.88
N LEU A 171 2.76 11.67 -9.86
CA LEU A 171 3.03 12.45 -11.08
C LEU A 171 2.84 13.96 -10.89
N GLY A 172 2.46 14.39 -9.69
CA GLY A 172 2.12 15.78 -9.40
C GLY A 172 0.78 16.23 -9.98
N ARG A 173 -0.10 15.31 -10.42
CA ARG A 173 -1.45 15.61 -10.93
C ARG A 173 -2.45 15.70 -9.77
N TRP A 174 -2.27 16.68 -8.88
CA TRP A 174 -2.97 16.71 -7.60
C TRP A 174 -4.46 16.97 -7.73
N THR A 175 -4.86 17.86 -8.65
CA THR A 175 -6.26 18.15 -8.91
C THR A 175 -7.01 16.92 -9.42
N GLU A 176 -6.43 16.17 -10.34
CA GLU A 176 -7.04 14.94 -10.86
C GLU A 176 -7.11 13.85 -9.79
N ALA A 177 -6.06 13.71 -8.97
CA ALA A 177 -6.10 12.81 -7.81
C ALA A 177 -7.21 13.19 -6.82
N ALA A 178 -7.42 14.48 -6.58
CA ALA A 178 -8.47 14.98 -5.71
C ALA A 178 -9.87 14.80 -6.31
N GLU A 179 -10.02 14.95 -7.62
CA GLU A 179 -11.27 14.69 -8.35
C GLU A 179 -11.64 13.21 -8.33
N ALA A 180 -10.66 12.32 -8.57
CA ALA A 180 -10.83 10.87 -8.44
C ALA A 180 -11.27 10.50 -7.02
N MET A 181 -10.61 11.04 -5.99
CA MET A 181 -11.02 10.86 -4.60
C MET A 181 -12.43 11.39 -4.34
N ALA A 182 -12.79 12.57 -4.85
CA ALA A 182 -14.09 13.19 -4.63
C ALA A 182 -15.24 12.41 -5.30
N ALA A 183 -15.04 11.96 -6.54
CA ALA A 183 -16.00 11.16 -7.31
C ALA A 183 -16.41 9.87 -6.55
N HIS A 184 -15.52 9.40 -5.69
CA HIS A 184 -15.68 8.19 -4.90
C HIS A 184 -15.85 8.45 -3.40
N ARG A 185 -16.16 9.69 -2.98
CA ARG A 185 -16.34 10.07 -1.55
C ARG A 185 -15.13 9.72 -0.66
N GLY A 186 -13.93 9.66 -1.22
CA GLY A 186 -12.68 9.34 -0.52
C GLY A 186 -12.08 10.50 0.29
N ILE A 187 -12.71 11.67 0.30
CA ILE A 187 -12.27 12.83 1.08
C ILE A 187 -13.07 12.89 2.39
N GLY A 188 -12.55 12.23 3.41
CA GLY A 188 -13.12 12.24 4.77
C GLY A 188 -12.63 13.40 5.64
N ASP A 189 -13.02 13.40 6.91
CA ASP A 189 -12.69 14.45 7.90
C ASP A 189 -11.37 14.25 8.64
N ARG A 190 -10.80 13.04 8.58
CA ARG A 190 -9.48 12.74 9.13
C ARG A 190 -8.36 13.07 8.14
N LEU A 191 -7.14 13.27 8.65
CA LEU A 191 -5.96 13.59 7.84
C LEU A 191 -5.34 12.38 7.13
N LEU A 192 -6.19 11.58 6.48
CA LEU A 192 -5.78 10.45 5.64
C LEU A 192 -5.52 10.93 4.20
N ASP A 193 -5.30 9.99 3.28
CA ASP A 193 -4.91 10.26 1.89
C ASP A 193 -5.78 11.30 1.18
N GLY A 194 -7.10 11.11 1.18
CA GLY A 194 -8.00 12.01 0.45
C GLY A 194 -7.94 13.46 0.94
N ARG A 195 -7.85 13.67 2.27
CA ARG A 195 -7.74 15.01 2.86
C ARG A 195 -6.40 15.66 2.50
N GLN A 196 -5.30 14.90 2.58
CA GLN A 196 -3.97 15.40 2.21
C GLN A 196 -3.86 15.69 0.70
N ILE A 197 -4.38 14.81 -0.16
CA ILE A 197 -4.43 15.04 -1.62
C ILE A 197 -5.25 16.30 -1.93
N LYS A 198 -6.39 16.50 -1.25
CA LYS A 198 -7.20 17.70 -1.45
C LYS A 198 -6.46 18.99 -1.04
N ILE A 199 -5.73 18.96 0.06
CA ILE A 199 -4.86 20.07 0.50
C ILE A 199 -3.83 20.39 -0.59
N MET A 200 -3.17 19.37 -1.14
CA MET A 200 -2.18 19.55 -2.20
C MET A 200 -2.78 20.04 -3.52
N SER A 201 -3.97 19.59 -3.89
CA SER A 201 -4.73 20.13 -5.03
C SER A 201 -5.04 21.61 -4.86
N LEU A 202 -5.43 22.05 -3.66
CA LEU A 202 -5.63 23.48 -3.39
C LEU A 202 -4.33 24.27 -3.50
N MET A 203 -3.20 23.69 -3.08
CA MET A 203 -1.87 24.30 -3.25
C MET A 203 -1.45 24.38 -4.72
N GLU A 204 -1.75 23.35 -5.53
CA GLU A 204 -1.53 23.33 -6.98
C GLU A 204 -2.32 24.44 -7.68
N GLN A 205 -3.57 24.66 -7.26
CA GLN A 205 -4.47 25.68 -7.79
C GLN A 205 -4.16 27.10 -7.28
N GLY A 206 -3.10 27.29 -6.47
CA GLY A 206 -2.75 28.59 -5.91
C GLY A 206 -3.77 29.09 -4.87
N ARG A 207 -4.40 28.19 -4.11
CA ARG A 207 -5.42 28.50 -3.09
C ARG A 207 -4.95 28.15 -1.67
N PRO A 208 -3.83 28.73 -1.18
CA PRO A 208 -3.22 28.38 0.10
C PRO A 208 -4.12 28.67 1.31
N ASP A 209 -4.96 29.71 1.25
CA ASP A 209 -5.87 30.05 2.35
C ASP A 209 -6.94 28.96 2.54
N GLN A 210 -7.42 28.39 1.44
CA GLN A 210 -8.38 27.29 1.49
C GLN A 210 -7.73 25.99 1.96
N ALA A 211 -6.48 25.75 1.55
CA ALA A 211 -5.70 24.64 2.07
C ALA A 211 -5.52 24.74 3.59
N CYS A 212 -5.19 25.94 4.10
CA CYS A 212 -5.09 26.19 5.54
C CYS A 212 -6.42 26.00 6.26
N ALA A 213 -7.53 26.53 5.72
CA ALA A 213 -8.86 26.36 6.30
C ALA A 213 -9.27 24.88 6.34
N LEU A 214 -8.96 24.11 5.30
CA LEU A 214 -9.23 22.67 5.25
C LEU A 214 -8.43 21.93 6.35
N ILE A 215 -7.16 22.28 6.55
CA ILE A 215 -6.35 21.74 7.65
C ILE A 215 -6.97 22.08 9.01
N ASP A 216 -7.40 23.33 9.22
CA ASP A 216 -8.00 23.77 10.49
C ASP A 216 -9.33 23.06 10.80
N SER A 217 -10.06 22.65 9.77
CA SER A 217 -11.29 21.86 9.91
C SER A 217 -11.06 20.35 9.98
N THR A 218 -9.81 19.88 9.93
CA THR A 218 -9.49 18.44 9.90
C THR A 218 -9.45 17.87 11.31
N THR A 219 -10.14 16.75 11.51
CA THR A 219 -10.10 15.99 12.76
C THR A 219 -8.80 15.19 12.83
N THR A 220 -7.97 15.47 13.83
CA THR A 220 -6.76 14.69 14.15
C THR A 220 -6.99 13.87 15.41
N THR A 221 -6.96 12.55 15.29
CA THR A 221 -7.14 11.59 16.38
C THR A 221 -5.83 10.95 16.83
N GLU A 222 -4.77 11.02 16.03
CA GLU A 222 -3.46 10.41 16.32
C GLU A 222 -2.32 11.44 16.30
N GLU A 223 -1.27 11.21 17.09
CA GLU A 223 -0.12 12.13 17.19
C GLU A 223 0.57 12.37 15.86
N TRP A 224 0.63 11.33 15.01
CA TRP A 224 1.21 11.45 13.67
C TRP A 224 0.39 12.38 12.78
N GLU A 225 -0.94 12.42 12.92
CA GLU A 225 -1.81 13.34 12.17
C GLU A 225 -1.56 14.79 12.59
N VAL A 226 -1.36 15.03 13.89
CA VAL A 226 -1.02 16.36 14.42
C VAL A 226 0.32 16.84 13.86
N ALA A 227 1.33 15.97 13.80
CA ALA A 227 2.62 16.30 13.21
C ALA A 227 2.50 16.64 11.72
N VAL A 228 1.80 15.81 10.93
CA VAL A 228 1.59 16.04 9.49
C VAL A 228 0.76 17.30 9.23
N ALA A 229 -0.29 17.56 10.03
CA ALA A 229 -1.08 18.80 9.94
C ALA A 229 -0.19 20.04 10.14
N GLY A 230 0.73 19.99 11.11
CA GLY A 230 1.70 21.05 11.35
C GLY A 230 2.64 21.31 10.16
N LEU A 231 3.18 20.24 9.56
CA LEU A 231 4.01 20.33 8.36
C LEU A 231 3.25 20.94 7.18
N LEU A 232 2.05 20.42 6.90
CA LEU A 232 1.19 20.90 5.81
C LEU A 232 0.78 22.36 6.02
N ARG A 233 0.43 22.75 7.26
CA ARG A 233 0.04 24.12 7.59
C ARG A 233 1.17 25.10 7.33
N TYR A 234 2.39 24.75 7.71
CA TYR A 234 3.55 25.59 7.43
C TYR A 234 3.85 25.65 5.93
N TYR A 235 3.76 24.51 5.24
CA TYR A 235 3.93 24.42 3.79
C TYR A 235 2.88 25.24 3.01
N CYS A 236 1.65 25.34 3.49
CA CYS A 236 0.60 26.12 2.83
C CYS A 236 0.81 27.64 2.94
N ARG A 237 1.66 28.13 3.86
CA ARG A 237 1.85 29.57 4.07
C ARG A 237 2.74 30.21 3.00
N PRO A 238 2.54 31.51 2.71
CA PRO A 238 3.48 32.31 1.93
C PRO A 238 4.89 32.30 2.53
N ALA A 239 5.93 32.39 1.68
CA ALA A 239 7.33 32.30 2.11
C ALA A 239 7.71 33.37 3.15
N ASP A 240 7.22 34.61 2.99
CA ASP A 240 7.46 35.71 3.93
C ASP A 240 6.80 35.48 5.30
N ALA A 241 5.66 34.80 5.33
CA ALA A 241 4.95 34.44 6.55
C ALA A 241 5.61 33.25 7.29
N ARG A 242 6.26 32.34 6.56
CA ARG A 242 7.00 31.20 7.14
C ARG A 242 8.16 31.66 8.02
N VAL A 243 8.94 32.63 7.54
CA VAL A 243 10.08 33.21 8.29
C VAL A 243 9.64 33.84 9.62
N ARG A 244 8.43 34.42 9.68
CA ARG A 244 7.95 35.15 10.87
C ARG A 244 7.36 34.29 11.98
N LEU A 245 6.79 33.13 11.65
CA LEU A 245 5.94 32.37 12.59
C LEU A 245 6.64 31.16 13.22
N GLY A 246 7.79 30.75 12.69
CA GLY A 246 8.59 29.64 13.22
C GLY A 246 7.94 28.26 13.01
N LEU A 247 8.74 27.33 12.48
CA LEU A 247 8.44 25.90 12.44
C LEU A 247 8.61 25.06 13.76
N PRO A 248 9.09 25.57 14.92
CA PRO A 248 9.56 24.70 16.01
C PRO A 248 8.57 23.67 16.59
N ALA A 249 7.27 23.98 16.70
CA ALA A 249 6.32 23.05 17.31
C ALA A 249 6.05 21.81 16.43
N ALA A 250 5.84 22.01 15.14
CA ALA A 250 5.63 20.91 14.20
C ALA A 250 6.89 20.05 14.07
N VAL A 251 8.07 20.66 14.00
CA VAL A 251 9.36 19.94 13.97
C VAL A 251 9.58 19.13 15.25
N ARG A 252 9.28 19.67 16.42
CA ARG A 252 9.36 18.88 17.67
C ARG A 252 8.43 17.68 17.66
N ASN A 253 7.20 17.83 17.16
CA ASN A 253 6.27 16.71 17.04
C ASN A 253 6.80 15.65 16.08
N VAL A 254 7.42 16.05 14.96
CA VAL A 254 8.07 15.11 14.04
C VAL A 254 9.26 14.43 14.70
N ILE A 255 10.14 15.16 15.40
CA ILE A 255 11.27 14.57 16.13
C ILE A 255 10.75 13.51 17.11
N SER A 256 9.73 13.82 17.91
CA SER A 256 9.10 12.87 18.83
C SER A 256 8.57 11.62 18.10
N LEU A 257 7.90 11.81 16.97
CA LEU A 257 7.34 10.74 16.15
C LEU A 257 8.40 9.81 15.55
N ILE A 258 9.60 10.34 15.27
CA ILE A 258 10.69 9.59 14.62
C ILE A 258 11.81 9.19 15.58
N SER A 259 11.68 9.50 16.88
CA SER A 259 12.73 9.23 17.87
C SER A 259 12.97 7.74 18.12
N THR A 260 11.98 6.91 17.82
CA THR A 260 12.10 5.45 17.88
C THR A 260 11.86 4.89 16.49
N ALA A 261 12.90 4.30 15.90
CA ALA A 261 12.78 3.62 14.61
C ALA A 261 11.85 2.41 14.72
N ASP A 262 10.83 2.37 13.85
CA ASP A 262 9.89 1.26 13.73
C ASP A 262 9.92 0.76 12.28
N ALA A 263 10.47 -0.44 12.07
CA ALA A 263 10.61 -1.03 10.75
C ALA A 263 9.27 -1.15 10.01
N GLY A 264 8.14 -1.32 10.72
CA GLY A 264 6.82 -1.40 10.10
C GLY A 264 6.38 -0.09 9.44
N VAL A 265 6.88 1.06 9.91
CA VAL A 265 6.51 2.39 9.40
C VAL A 265 7.72 3.26 9.03
N ALA A 266 8.89 2.65 8.84
CA ALA A 266 10.16 3.34 8.63
C ALA A 266 10.12 4.32 7.44
N VAL A 267 9.48 3.95 6.33
CA VAL A 267 9.33 4.84 5.16
C VAL A 267 8.50 6.08 5.51
N PHE A 268 7.42 5.92 6.30
CA PHE A 268 6.62 7.06 6.75
C PHE A 268 7.46 7.97 7.67
N GLN A 269 8.17 7.40 8.63
CA GLN A 269 9.03 8.16 9.54
C GLN A 269 10.13 8.91 8.78
N ALA A 270 10.83 8.25 7.87
CA ALA A 270 11.84 8.86 7.02
C ALA A 270 11.24 10.02 6.21
N ARG A 271 10.13 9.81 5.49
CA ARG A 271 9.50 10.87 4.70
C ARG A 271 9.00 12.05 5.53
N ALA A 272 8.47 11.81 6.73
CA ALA A 272 8.06 12.86 7.65
C ALA A 272 9.26 13.69 8.12
N GLY A 273 10.37 13.03 8.49
CA GLY A 273 11.62 13.69 8.89
C GLY A 273 12.24 14.50 7.75
N LEU A 274 12.32 13.93 6.54
CA LEU A 274 12.83 14.63 5.35
C LEU A 274 11.96 15.85 5.00
N THR A 275 10.64 15.73 5.12
CA THR A 275 9.71 16.86 4.91
C THR A 275 9.94 17.96 5.94
N ALA A 276 10.17 17.61 7.21
CA ALA A 276 10.49 18.57 8.25
C ALA A 276 11.83 19.29 7.99
N LEU A 277 12.85 18.55 7.51
CA LEU A 277 14.15 19.11 7.13
C LEU A 277 14.04 20.11 5.97
N ASP A 278 13.33 19.76 4.91
CA ASP A 278 13.14 20.65 3.75
C ASP A 278 12.42 21.95 4.14
N LEU A 279 11.58 21.92 5.18
CA LEU A 279 10.87 23.11 5.67
C LEU A 279 11.72 23.99 6.61
N LEU A 280 12.83 23.49 7.16
CA LEU A 280 13.72 24.23 8.06
C LEU A 280 14.66 25.21 7.32
N ASP A 281 14.85 25.05 6.01
CA ASP A 281 15.65 25.92 5.13
C ASP A 281 17.03 26.32 5.71
N GLY A 282 17.67 25.41 6.43
CA GLY A 282 19.00 25.61 7.05
C GLY A 282 19.05 26.64 8.20
N THR A 283 17.92 27.11 8.71
CA THR A 283 17.87 28.20 9.71
C THR A 283 17.96 27.75 11.17
N GLN A 284 17.90 26.45 11.46
CA GLN A 284 17.81 25.89 12.82
C GLN A 284 18.71 24.67 13.00
N ASP A 285 20.03 24.91 13.09
CA ASP A 285 21.07 23.87 13.05
C ASP A 285 20.88 22.73 14.06
N HIS A 286 20.40 23.01 15.28
CA HIS A 286 20.21 21.97 16.29
C HIS A 286 19.08 20.98 15.92
N HIS A 287 17.93 21.48 15.48
CA HIS A 287 16.81 20.62 15.08
C HIS A 287 17.12 19.87 13.79
N ALA A 288 17.82 20.52 12.84
CA ALA A 288 18.28 19.85 11.62
C ALA A 288 19.22 18.69 11.94
N ALA A 289 20.19 18.89 12.85
CA ALA A 289 21.08 17.83 13.29
C ALA A 289 20.32 16.66 13.97
N GLN A 290 19.35 16.96 14.85
CA GLN A 290 18.52 15.92 15.49
C GLN A 290 17.71 15.10 14.47
N LEU A 291 17.08 15.78 13.51
CA LEU A 291 16.33 15.11 12.44
C LEU A 291 17.26 14.23 11.60
N CYS A 292 18.42 14.74 11.18
CA CYS A 292 19.39 13.96 10.39
C CYS A 292 19.84 12.69 11.12
N THR A 293 20.14 12.78 12.43
CA THR A 293 20.51 11.60 13.23
C THR A 293 19.38 10.59 13.30
N ALA A 294 18.17 11.00 13.67
CA ALA A 294 17.02 10.09 13.79
C ALA A 294 16.65 9.45 12.44
N ILE A 295 16.69 10.21 11.35
CA ILE A 295 16.44 9.72 9.99
C ILE A 295 17.50 8.68 9.60
N ALA A 296 18.78 8.93 9.88
CA ALA A 296 19.85 7.97 9.61
C ALA A 296 19.63 6.65 10.36
N GLU A 297 19.24 6.71 11.64
CA GLU A 297 18.91 5.54 12.45
C GLU A 297 17.75 4.74 11.84
N ILE A 298 16.66 5.41 11.41
CA ILE A 298 15.54 4.77 10.72
C ILE A 298 16.00 4.05 9.46
N GLY A 299 16.85 4.69 8.65
CA GLY A 299 17.38 4.08 7.43
C GLY A 299 18.19 2.81 7.67
N THR A 300 18.72 2.58 8.88
CA THR A 300 19.41 1.32 9.21
C THR A 300 18.47 0.13 9.35
N THR A 301 17.16 0.37 9.49
CA THR A 301 16.16 -0.67 9.79
C THR A 301 15.42 -1.17 8.55
N ASP A 302 15.42 -0.40 7.46
CA ASP A 302 14.59 -0.65 6.28
C ASP A 302 15.23 -0.08 5.00
N ALA A 303 15.39 -0.92 3.97
CA ALA A 303 16.02 -0.52 2.72
C ALA A 303 15.23 0.52 1.91
N TYR A 304 13.89 0.55 2.00
CA TYR A 304 13.12 1.58 1.32
C TYR A 304 13.33 2.94 1.99
N ALA A 305 13.40 2.98 3.32
CA ALA A 305 13.76 4.18 4.06
C ALA A 305 15.19 4.62 3.72
N ALA A 306 16.16 3.70 3.72
CA ALA A 306 17.54 3.99 3.32
C ALA A 306 17.63 4.62 1.92
N ARG A 307 16.86 4.11 0.95
CA ARG A 307 16.81 4.65 -0.43
C ARG A 307 16.30 6.09 -0.46
N GLU A 308 15.22 6.39 0.26
CA GLU A 308 14.66 7.75 0.35
C GLU A 308 15.69 8.74 0.93
N ILE A 309 16.41 8.30 1.96
CA ILE A 309 17.42 9.11 2.65
C ILE A 309 18.63 9.37 1.76
N LEU A 310 19.17 8.33 1.13
CA LEU A 310 20.32 8.44 0.23
C LEU A 310 20.01 9.22 -1.06
N GLY A 311 18.74 9.21 -1.48
CA GLY A 311 18.23 10.03 -2.59
C GLY A 311 18.05 11.52 -2.23
N HIS A 312 18.04 11.86 -0.94
CA HIS A 312 17.82 13.23 -0.49
C HIS A 312 19.12 14.04 -0.45
N ARG A 313 19.28 14.99 -1.38
CA ARG A 313 20.51 15.80 -1.54
C ARG A 313 20.97 16.48 -0.24
N GLY A 314 20.07 17.16 0.47
CA GLY A 314 20.42 17.89 1.70
C GLY A 314 20.83 17.00 2.88
N VAL A 315 20.26 15.80 3.01
CA VAL A 315 20.65 14.86 4.06
C VAL A 315 21.96 14.20 3.69
N ARG A 316 22.11 13.76 2.43
CA ARG A 316 23.34 13.13 1.94
C ARG A 316 24.59 13.98 2.17
N SER A 317 24.50 15.31 2.05
CA SER A 317 25.62 16.22 2.34
C SER A 317 25.94 16.39 3.84
N THR A 318 25.02 16.00 4.71
CA THR A 318 25.11 16.20 6.17
C THR A 318 25.49 14.91 6.91
N LEU A 319 25.19 13.74 6.32
CA LEU A 319 25.54 12.44 6.90
C LEU A 319 27.06 12.25 7.01
N SER A 320 27.49 11.60 8.08
CA SER A 320 28.88 11.18 8.22
C SER A 320 29.22 10.08 7.18
N GLY A 321 30.51 9.89 6.91
CA GLY A 321 30.97 8.81 6.03
C GLY A 321 30.56 7.42 6.53
N GLU A 322 30.53 7.23 7.85
CA GLU A 322 30.05 6.00 8.49
C GLU A 322 28.55 5.81 8.25
N GLN A 323 27.71 6.83 8.48
CA GLN A 323 26.27 6.75 8.24
C GLN A 323 25.96 6.47 6.77
N LEU A 324 26.66 7.12 5.84
CA LEU A 324 26.51 6.86 4.41
C LEU A 324 26.87 5.42 4.05
N SER A 325 27.97 4.91 4.60
CA SER A 325 28.40 3.52 4.37
C SER A 325 27.37 2.53 4.92
N THR A 326 26.88 2.74 6.14
CA THR A 326 25.88 1.87 6.77
C THR A 326 24.57 1.85 5.97
N LEU A 327 24.07 3.01 5.54
CA LEU A 327 22.86 3.07 4.72
C LEU A 327 23.04 2.42 3.34
N GLN A 328 24.23 2.56 2.74
CA GLN A 328 24.55 1.89 1.49
C GLN A 328 24.62 0.37 1.68
N GLU A 329 25.20 -0.10 2.78
CA GLU A 329 25.24 -1.52 3.11
C GLU A 329 23.82 -2.10 3.25
N VAL A 330 22.90 -1.38 3.90
CA VAL A 330 21.49 -1.80 4.00
C VAL A 330 20.85 -1.98 2.62
N LEU A 331 21.10 -1.06 1.68
CA LEU A 331 20.64 -1.22 0.30
C LEU A 331 21.26 -2.43 -0.37
N ASP A 332 22.57 -2.57 -0.29
CA ASP A 332 23.33 -3.62 -0.96
C ASP A 332 22.89 -5.02 -0.47
N VAL A 333 22.73 -5.22 0.85
CA VAL A 333 22.30 -6.51 1.41
C VAL A 333 20.83 -6.81 1.14
N SER A 334 19.99 -5.80 0.95
CA SER A 334 18.57 -5.97 0.59
C SER A 334 18.36 -6.38 -0.88
N GLY A 335 19.37 -6.16 -1.72
CA GLY A 335 19.30 -6.39 -3.16
C GLY A 335 18.40 -5.40 -3.91
N LEU A 336 17.97 -4.31 -3.27
CA LEU A 336 17.07 -3.32 -3.85
C LEU A 336 17.70 -2.67 -5.09
N GLY A 337 17.10 -2.90 -6.26
CA GLY A 337 17.57 -2.39 -7.55
C GLY A 337 18.78 -3.10 -8.14
N ALA A 338 19.11 -4.31 -7.68
CA ALA A 338 20.29 -5.06 -8.17
C ALA A 338 20.24 -5.45 -9.66
N GLY A 339 19.05 -5.50 -10.27
CA GLY A 339 18.79 -5.88 -11.65
C GLY A 339 18.90 -7.39 -11.94
N SER A 340 19.36 -8.19 -10.97
CA SER A 340 19.47 -9.65 -11.11
C SER A 340 19.55 -10.33 -9.74
N LEU A 341 19.19 -11.61 -9.71
CA LEU A 341 19.37 -12.48 -8.55
C LEU A 341 20.65 -13.32 -8.68
N LYS A 342 21.28 -13.61 -7.55
CA LYS A 342 22.32 -14.65 -7.51
C LYS A 342 21.70 -16.01 -7.86
N PRO A 343 22.44 -16.96 -8.46
CA PRO A 343 21.89 -18.25 -8.88
C PRO A 343 21.14 -19.02 -7.78
N ALA A 344 21.65 -18.99 -6.55
CA ALA A 344 20.99 -19.65 -5.41
C ALA A 344 19.64 -18.99 -5.06
N HIS A 345 19.56 -17.66 -5.15
CA HIS A 345 18.32 -16.91 -4.93
C HIS A 345 17.33 -17.11 -6.08
N GLY A 346 17.80 -17.17 -7.32
CA GLY A 346 16.97 -17.53 -8.47
C GLY A 346 16.32 -18.91 -8.30
N LEU A 347 17.11 -19.93 -7.97
CA LEU A 347 16.59 -21.28 -7.73
C LEU A 347 15.59 -21.33 -6.57
N ALA A 348 15.85 -20.59 -5.48
CA ALA A 348 14.92 -20.52 -4.35
C ALA A 348 13.60 -19.83 -4.72
N LEU A 349 13.66 -18.76 -5.52
CA LEU A 349 12.47 -18.09 -6.06
C LEU A 349 11.65 -19.05 -6.92
N ASP A 350 12.29 -19.70 -7.89
CA ASP A 350 11.63 -20.62 -8.82
C ASP A 350 10.97 -21.80 -8.08
N THR A 351 11.67 -22.36 -7.08
CA THR A 351 11.15 -23.44 -6.23
C THR A 351 9.90 -23.00 -5.47
N ALA A 352 9.95 -21.82 -4.84
CA ALA A 352 8.83 -21.31 -4.07
C ALA A 352 7.63 -20.94 -4.97
N VAL A 353 7.87 -20.31 -6.11
CA VAL A 353 6.83 -19.99 -7.10
C VAL A 353 6.17 -21.26 -7.61
N HIS A 354 6.96 -22.26 -8.00
CA HIS A 354 6.42 -23.54 -8.48
C HIS A 354 5.55 -24.21 -7.42
N ALA A 355 6.01 -24.27 -6.16
CA ALA A 355 5.22 -24.81 -5.05
C ALA A 355 3.92 -24.00 -4.81
N GLY A 356 3.99 -22.67 -4.91
CA GLY A 356 2.84 -21.78 -4.76
C GLY A 356 1.80 -21.97 -5.87
N ILE A 357 2.23 -22.08 -7.13
CA ILE A 357 1.37 -22.29 -8.29
C ILE A 357 0.70 -23.67 -8.23
N GLU A 358 1.48 -24.74 -8.01
CA GLU A 358 0.93 -26.10 -7.94
C GLU A 358 -0.04 -26.23 -6.74
N GLY A 359 0.35 -25.73 -5.57
CA GLY A 359 -0.53 -25.72 -4.40
C GLY A 359 -1.82 -24.94 -4.64
N LEU A 360 -1.75 -23.77 -5.29
CA LEU A 360 -2.94 -23.01 -5.64
C LEU A 360 -3.83 -23.76 -6.64
N ARG A 361 -3.26 -24.39 -7.67
CA ARG A 361 -4.01 -25.22 -8.64
C ARG A 361 -4.71 -26.40 -7.97
N GLU A 362 -4.01 -27.12 -7.10
CA GLU A 362 -4.58 -28.26 -6.36
C GLU A 362 -5.76 -27.83 -5.48
N LEU A 363 -5.59 -26.71 -4.76
CA LEU A 363 -6.63 -26.15 -3.91
C LEU A 363 -7.87 -25.75 -4.74
N LEU A 364 -7.69 -25.04 -5.85
CA LEU A 364 -8.80 -24.59 -6.68
C LEU A 364 -9.46 -25.74 -7.46
N GLY A 365 -8.67 -26.72 -7.92
CA GLY A 365 -9.15 -27.88 -8.68
C GLY A 365 -9.88 -28.95 -7.83
N GLY A 366 -9.66 -28.95 -6.51
CA GLY A 366 -10.33 -29.87 -5.57
C GLY A 366 -11.80 -29.54 -5.25
N SER A 367 -12.34 -28.42 -5.74
CA SER A 367 -13.73 -28.02 -5.48
C SER A 367 -14.73 -28.72 -6.41
N THR A 368 -14.93 -30.03 -6.23
CA THR A 368 -16.18 -30.66 -6.72
C THR A 368 -17.38 -30.14 -5.93
N PRO A 369 -18.50 -29.76 -6.58
CA PRO A 369 -19.70 -29.34 -5.88
C PRO A 369 -20.29 -30.54 -5.13
N SER A 370 -20.25 -30.52 -3.80
CA SER A 370 -21.01 -31.46 -2.99
C SER A 370 -22.49 -31.12 -3.09
N GLY A 371 -23.17 -31.76 -4.04
CA GLY A 371 -24.62 -31.78 -4.12
C GLY A 371 -25.23 -32.69 -3.05
N THR A 372 -26.33 -32.21 -2.49
CA THR A 372 -27.47 -32.94 -1.90
C THR A 372 -27.23 -33.83 -0.68
N SER A 373 -27.70 -33.34 0.48
CA SER A 373 -28.55 -34.11 1.40
C SER A 373 -29.65 -33.19 1.93
N GLU A 374 -30.89 -33.47 1.50
CA GLU A 374 -32.13 -33.06 2.18
C GLU A 374 -32.34 -33.88 3.46
N ASP A 375 -33.23 -33.34 4.32
CA ASP A 375 -33.79 -33.78 5.62
C ASP A 375 -33.18 -33.00 6.80
N GLY A 376 -33.88 -32.13 7.51
CA GLY A 376 -35.32 -31.89 7.65
C GLY A 376 -35.61 -31.68 9.15
N ALA A 377 -35.93 -30.46 9.59
CA ALA A 377 -36.67 -30.22 10.83
C ALA A 377 -37.08 -28.74 10.96
N GLU A 378 -38.35 -28.55 10.65
CA GLU A 378 -39.23 -27.42 10.89
C GLU A 378 -39.30 -27.04 12.39
N THR A 379 -39.20 -25.74 12.71
CA THR A 379 -40.04 -25.14 13.77
C THR A 379 -40.10 -23.62 13.60
N ALA A 380 -41.28 -23.15 13.22
CA ALA A 380 -41.65 -21.75 13.12
C ALA A 380 -42.05 -21.19 14.50
N VAL A 381 -41.62 -19.96 14.81
CA VAL A 381 -42.38 -19.05 15.68
C VAL A 381 -42.35 -17.65 15.04
N ARG A 382 -43.56 -17.13 14.79
CA ARG A 382 -43.87 -15.78 14.33
C ARG A 382 -43.64 -14.74 15.42
N GLY A 383 -43.26 -13.53 15.01
CA GLY A 383 -43.41 -12.28 15.76
C GLY A 383 -43.26 -11.09 14.80
N GLU A 384 -44.32 -10.29 14.72
CA GLU A 384 -44.57 -9.18 13.77
C GLU A 384 -43.79 -7.88 14.05
N ASP A 385 -43.65 -7.09 12.97
CA ASP A 385 -43.70 -5.62 12.83
C ASP A 385 -42.86 -4.69 13.72
N ASP A 386 -41.96 -3.89 13.11
CA ASP A 386 -42.23 -2.48 12.77
C ASP A 386 -41.04 -1.81 12.03
N ALA A 387 -41.35 -0.70 11.36
CA ALA A 387 -40.61 -0.07 10.26
C ALA A 387 -39.60 1.04 10.63
N VAL A 388 -38.92 1.54 9.58
CA VAL A 388 -38.44 2.94 9.34
C VAL A 388 -36.93 3.28 9.52
N GLU A 389 -36.34 3.66 8.36
CA GLU A 389 -35.31 4.67 8.02
C GLU A 389 -33.88 4.73 8.63
N ASP A 390 -32.96 4.87 7.66
CA ASP A 390 -31.85 5.85 7.55
C ASP A 390 -30.39 5.46 7.83
N GLY A 391 -29.52 5.93 6.92
CA GLY A 391 -28.22 6.50 7.31
C GLY A 391 -27.02 5.58 7.57
N GLY A 392 -26.76 4.56 6.75
CA GLY A 392 -25.55 3.73 6.86
C GLY A 392 -24.28 4.37 6.29
N GLY A 393 -23.67 5.32 7.02
CA GLY A 393 -22.32 5.82 6.73
C GLY A 393 -21.26 4.75 6.97
N VAL A 394 -20.55 4.34 5.91
CA VAL A 394 -19.42 3.39 6.01
C VAL A 394 -18.30 4.02 6.83
N THR A 395 -18.00 3.44 8.00
CA THR A 395 -16.96 3.92 8.91
C THR A 395 -15.57 3.46 8.43
N CYS A 396 -14.58 4.36 8.55
CA CYS A 396 -13.18 4.25 8.10
C CYS A 396 -12.33 3.08 8.70
N LYS A 397 -12.92 2.03 9.29
CA LYS A 397 -12.16 0.91 9.88
C LYS A 397 -11.66 -0.12 8.84
N GLU A 398 -12.12 -0.09 7.60
CA GLU A 398 -11.73 -1.06 6.56
C GLU A 398 -10.44 -0.69 5.78
N GLN A 399 -9.85 0.50 6.02
CA GLN A 399 -8.66 0.95 5.26
C GLN A 399 -7.34 0.26 5.64
N HIS A 400 -7.34 -0.65 6.64
CA HIS A 400 -6.16 -1.42 7.04
C HIS A 400 -6.03 -2.79 6.33
N GLN A 401 -7.10 -3.33 5.74
CA GLN A 401 -7.11 -4.73 5.29
C GLN A 401 -6.31 -5.04 4.02
N VAL A 402 -6.02 -4.05 3.16
CA VAL A 402 -5.30 -4.32 1.90
C VAL A 402 -3.77 -4.39 2.08
N GLY A 403 -3.23 -3.80 3.15
CA GLY A 403 -1.81 -3.91 3.53
C GLY A 403 -1.51 -5.14 4.41
N ASP A 404 -2.54 -5.68 5.05
CA ASP A 404 -2.43 -6.78 6.01
C ASP A 404 -2.38 -8.16 5.35
N PHE A 405 -2.40 -8.30 4.03
CA PHE A 405 -2.42 -9.65 3.44
C PHE A 405 -1.10 -10.43 3.59
N ILE A 406 0.04 -9.73 3.64
CA ILE A 406 1.34 -10.35 4.00
C ILE A 406 1.55 -10.35 5.53
N GLY A 407 0.90 -9.42 6.26
CA GLY A 407 0.99 -9.30 7.73
C GLY A 407 0.05 -10.23 8.51
N GLY A 408 -1.08 -10.63 7.93
CA GLY A 408 -2.13 -11.43 8.55
C GLY A 408 -1.73 -12.89 8.73
N CYS A 409 -0.88 -13.41 7.85
CA CYS A 409 -0.22 -14.70 8.08
C CYS A 409 0.75 -14.69 9.28
N ARG A 410 1.19 -13.52 9.77
CA ARG A 410 2.06 -13.41 10.95
C ARG A 410 1.31 -13.29 12.28
N ALA A 411 0.00 -12.99 12.26
CA ALA A 411 -0.76 -12.74 13.48
C ALA A 411 -1.21 -14.02 14.20
N SER A 412 -1.24 -15.17 13.51
CA SER A 412 -1.65 -16.45 14.11
C SER A 412 -0.48 -17.25 14.74
N GLU A 413 0.75 -16.75 14.70
CA GLU A 413 1.95 -17.49 15.15
C GLU A 413 2.53 -16.98 16.49
N ARG A 414 1.84 -16.07 17.22
CA ARG A 414 2.30 -15.57 18.53
C ARG A 414 1.49 -15.97 19.75
N ASP A 415 0.40 -16.72 19.57
CA ASP A 415 -0.36 -17.32 20.68
C ASP A 415 -0.54 -18.83 20.44
N ALA A 416 0.57 -19.58 20.57
CA ALA A 416 0.59 -21.02 20.81
C ALA A 416 1.90 -21.45 21.48
#